data_AF-A0A832MJE6-F1
#
_entry.id   AF-A0A832MJE6-F1
#
_cell.length_a   1.000
_cell.length_b   1.000
_cell.length_c   1.000
_cell.angle_alpha   90.00
_cell.angle_beta   90.00
_cell.angle_gamma   90.00
#
_symmetry.space_group_name_H-M   'P 1'
#
loop_
_entity.id
_entity.type
_entity.pdbx_description
1 polymer ?
#
loop_
_entity_poly.entity_id
_entity_poly.type
_entity_poly.pdbx_seq_one_letter_code
_entity_poly.pdbx_strand_id
1 'polypeptide(L)'
;MANVPEAYYQFIMHYAPYFYVIATAMAQDPPAGQKNVTLTDSSKFQVGYPVEIKDDAHAEWNQVASINGNILTMENNLQHTYYVNKNGRVEGPDPAYGRGAFPAAFAIDFLYEAYSDKQFESRKTEILNKIVELADFILTQQCTINTKKAYGGFKNSEAGTEYWSIDAGRCIPPLLKAYKLTANATYLDRAKLAGATFLYNMQHEPEALGVHDKYYGGFARYVDINDNWSQPMNAEDLYDFIGLKMLCDYDPDNKSIYETMMADAAAFLREGFEQLYFWFDPKPFGDGKWHRVGINETEVYDDPISFALLGLYTYEGWSLTCQRVYNFIQTIRASAQYPAYHPAICWTGYIDVVTRFPACPYYDAVTSGILWNIRAAHDKPSLAFSMQIIEKYQEQFMYWGPKFEDYSPITEQKAMANVSWLALLFLNYEEPVTPFTRILKSKGENVLLYPIRAAVDKVTYSEPLDIKAIVSPTRVEEIFIEPGYMVNDYITVYTFAPLRQHDKIRRKGEDYEVLGVQAFDFAGETAYFNANCRRLIGG
;
A
#
# COMPACT_ATOMS: atom_id res chain seq x y z
N MET A 1 14.50 -12.99 -8.20
CA MET A 1 14.12 -11.68 -7.68
C MET A 1 13.34 -11.00 -8.78
N ALA A 2 12.18 -10.47 -8.46
CA ALA A 2 11.50 -9.56 -9.39
C ALA A 2 12.38 -8.30 -9.51
N ASN A 3 12.38 -7.67 -10.69
CA ASN A 3 13.01 -6.37 -10.84
C ASN A 3 11.95 -5.30 -10.58
N VAL A 4 12.33 -4.19 -9.94
CA VAL A 4 11.45 -3.03 -9.82
C VAL A 4 11.17 -2.51 -11.23
N PRO A 5 9.90 -2.35 -11.64
CA PRO A 5 9.58 -1.79 -12.94
C PRO A 5 10.14 -0.37 -13.08
N GLU A 6 10.71 -0.05 -14.24
CA GLU A 6 11.33 1.26 -14.48
C GLU A 6 10.34 2.41 -14.25
N ALA A 7 9.06 2.23 -14.59
CA ALA A 7 8.01 3.21 -14.36
C ALA A 7 7.83 3.56 -12.87
N TYR A 8 8.01 2.60 -11.95
CA TYR A 8 7.90 2.83 -10.51
C TYR A 8 9.09 3.65 -10.01
N TYR A 9 10.31 3.27 -10.42
CA TYR A 9 11.53 4.02 -10.08
C TYR A 9 11.44 5.45 -10.61
N GLN A 10 11.13 5.63 -11.89
CA GLN A 10 11.05 6.97 -12.52
C GLN A 10 9.96 7.83 -11.89
N PHE A 11 8.79 7.25 -11.58
CA PHE A 11 7.73 7.96 -10.89
C PHE A 11 8.21 8.55 -9.54
N ILE A 12 8.91 7.74 -8.73
CA ILE A 12 9.44 8.18 -7.44
C ILE A 12 10.51 9.26 -7.62
N MET A 13 11.46 9.06 -8.54
CA MET A 13 12.56 10.00 -8.78
C MET A 13 12.06 11.37 -9.23
N HIS A 14 11.05 11.42 -10.10
CA HIS A 14 10.57 12.66 -10.70
C HIS A 14 9.45 13.34 -9.89
N TYR A 15 8.55 12.58 -9.27
CA TYR A 15 7.38 13.15 -8.59
C TYR A 15 7.48 13.17 -7.06
N ALA A 16 8.45 12.54 -6.40
CA ALA A 16 8.61 12.78 -4.96
C ALA A 16 9.08 14.24 -4.73
N PRO A 17 8.48 15.00 -3.80
CA PRO A 17 7.61 14.56 -2.68
C PRO A 17 6.12 14.93 -2.83
N TYR A 18 5.54 14.84 -4.03
CA TYR A 18 4.11 15.09 -4.23
C TYR A 18 3.27 13.90 -3.76
N PHE A 19 2.07 14.16 -3.21
CA PHE A 19 1.15 13.10 -2.76
C PHE A 19 0.60 12.30 -3.94
N TYR A 20 0.09 13.03 -4.94
CA TYR A 20 -0.61 12.45 -6.09
C TYR A 20 -0.13 13.06 -7.40
N VAL A 21 -0.25 12.28 -8.45
CA VAL A 21 0.01 12.65 -9.84
C VAL A 21 -1.23 12.34 -10.65
N ILE A 22 -1.68 13.31 -11.44
CA ILE A 22 -2.90 13.23 -12.26
C ILE A 22 -2.57 13.36 -13.74
N ALA A 23 -3.41 12.74 -14.56
CA ALA A 23 -3.34 12.85 -16.01
C ALA A 23 -4.33 13.87 -16.57
N THR A 24 -3.90 14.60 -17.60
CA THR A 24 -4.78 15.41 -18.44
C THR A 24 -4.54 15.07 -19.92
N ALA A 25 -5.62 14.79 -20.65
CA ALA A 25 -5.56 14.50 -22.07
C ALA A 25 -5.04 15.69 -22.89
N MET A 26 -4.27 15.40 -23.94
CA MET A 26 -3.90 16.39 -24.94
C MET A 26 -5.12 16.76 -25.80
N ALA A 27 -5.23 18.04 -26.18
CA ALA A 27 -6.26 18.53 -27.08
C ALA A 27 -5.81 18.53 -28.55
N GLN A 28 -4.50 18.44 -28.81
CA GLN A 28 -3.92 18.34 -30.15
C GLN A 28 -2.59 17.61 -30.10
N ASP A 29 -2.19 17.01 -31.21
CA ASP A 29 -0.90 16.32 -31.36
C ASP A 29 0.27 17.33 -31.27
N PRO A 30 1.15 17.27 -30.26
CA PRO A 30 2.32 18.10 -30.24
C PRO A 30 3.45 17.48 -31.09
N PRO A 31 3.93 18.12 -32.19
CA PRO A 31 5.06 17.62 -32.98
C PRO A 31 6.39 17.68 -32.23
N ALA A 32 7.29 16.76 -32.58
CA ALA A 32 8.68 16.80 -32.13
C ALA A 32 9.36 18.15 -32.46
N GLY A 33 10.25 18.60 -31.57
CA GLY A 33 11.03 19.83 -31.72
C GLY A 33 10.35 21.10 -31.21
N GLN A 34 9.07 21.06 -30.82
CA GLN A 34 8.39 22.21 -30.20
C GLN A 34 8.42 22.13 -28.67
N LYS A 35 7.97 23.20 -27.99
CA LYS A 35 7.81 23.24 -26.52
C LYS A 35 6.37 23.23 -26.03
N ASN A 36 5.41 23.49 -26.91
CA ASN A 36 4.04 23.71 -26.51
C ASN A 36 3.24 22.40 -26.52
N VAL A 37 2.47 22.15 -25.48
CA VAL A 37 1.49 21.07 -25.41
C VAL A 37 0.15 21.67 -25.04
N THR A 38 -0.87 21.47 -25.88
CA THR A 38 -2.22 21.98 -25.60
C THR A 38 -3.03 20.88 -24.95
N LEU A 39 -3.63 21.18 -23.81
CA LEU A 39 -4.39 20.25 -22.99
C LEU A 39 -5.88 20.53 -23.03
N THR A 40 -6.67 19.56 -22.61
CA THR A 40 -8.11 19.77 -22.37
C THR A 40 -8.36 20.65 -21.14
N ASP A 41 -7.49 20.58 -20.13
CA ASP A 41 -7.56 21.36 -18.89
C ASP A 41 -6.16 21.61 -18.28
N SER A 42 -5.59 22.79 -18.50
CA SER A 42 -4.29 23.17 -17.93
C SER A 42 -4.36 23.68 -16.49
N SER A 43 -5.56 23.89 -15.92
CA SER A 43 -5.72 24.43 -14.56
C SER A 43 -5.15 23.50 -13.48
N LYS A 44 -4.90 22.24 -13.87
CA LYS A 44 -4.28 21.19 -13.08
C LYS A 44 -2.75 21.28 -12.97
N PHE A 45 -2.11 22.22 -13.66
CA PHE A 45 -0.65 22.34 -13.68
C PHE A 45 -0.18 23.69 -13.14
N GLN A 46 1.06 23.73 -12.66
CA GLN A 46 1.73 24.95 -12.22
C GLN A 46 3.11 25.06 -12.87
N VAL A 47 3.62 26.30 -12.98
CA VAL A 47 4.99 26.54 -13.44
C VAL A 47 5.97 25.87 -12.47
N GLY A 48 6.98 25.21 -13.04
CA GLY A 48 7.97 24.44 -12.31
C GLY A 48 7.56 23.00 -11.99
N TYR A 49 6.33 22.57 -12.32
CA TYR A 49 5.96 21.17 -12.12
C TYR A 49 6.76 20.24 -13.05
N PRO A 50 7.35 19.14 -12.51
CA PRO A 50 7.80 18.05 -13.37
C PRO A 50 6.57 17.42 -14.03
N VAL A 51 6.71 17.04 -15.29
CA VAL A 51 5.64 16.41 -16.06
C VAL A 51 6.19 15.29 -16.93
N GLU A 52 5.36 14.28 -17.14
CA GLU A 52 5.59 13.23 -18.14
C GLU A 52 4.63 13.44 -19.30
N ILE A 53 5.17 13.62 -20.49
CA ILE A 53 4.40 13.71 -21.74
C ILE A 53 4.43 12.32 -22.36
N LYS A 54 3.26 11.70 -22.56
CA LYS A 54 3.20 10.32 -23.06
C LYS A 54 2.01 10.03 -23.97
N ASP A 55 2.20 9.04 -24.83
CA ASP A 55 1.16 8.34 -25.60
C ASP A 55 1.42 6.82 -25.51
N ASP A 56 0.70 6.00 -26.28
CA ASP A 56 0.87 4.53 -26.26
C ASP A 56 2.25 4.07 -26.79
N ALA A 57 3.04 4.94 -27.42
CA ALA A 57 4.30 4.60 -28.07
C ALA A 57 5.53 5.27 -27.45
N HIS A 58 5.38 6.47 -26.88
CA HIS A 58 6.48 7.29 -26.37
C HIS A 58 6.13 7.90 -25.02
N ALA A 59 7.16 8.15 -24.21
CA ALA A 59 7.09 8.93 -22.99
C ALA A 59 8.37 9.76 -22.83
N GLU A 60 8.26 11.01 -22.37
CA GLU A 60 9.41 11.82 -22.00
C GLU A 60 9.13 12.73 -20.79
N TRP A 61 10.18 13.02 -20.03
CA TRP A 61 10.13 13.90 -18.87
C TRP A 61 10.49 15.33 -19.23
N ASN A 62 9.76 16.29 -18.68
CA ASN A 62 10.01 17.72 -18.86
C ASN A 62 9.54 18.52 -17.64
N GLN A 63 9.63 19.84 -17.71
CA GLN A 63 9.15 20.75 -16.68
C GLN A 63 8.33 21.88 -17.31
N VAL A 64 7.27 22.30 -16.62
CA VAL A 64 6.40 23.39 -17.10
C VAL A 64 7.09 24.74 -16.93
N ALA A 65 7.49 25.38 -18.04
CA ALA A 65 8.11 26.70 -18.04
C ALA A 65 7.09 27.84 -17.94
N SER A 66 5.94 27.71 -18.61
CA SER A 66 4.87 28.71 -18.54
C SER A 66 3.51 28.11 -18.93
N ILE A 67 2.44 28.78 -18.51
CA ILE A 67 1.05 28.38 -18.79
C ILE A 67 0.32 29.58 -19.42
N ASN A 68 -0.28 29.39 -20.59
CA ASN A 68 -1.09 30.40 -21.26
C ASN A 68 -2.40 29.79 -21.78
N GLY A 69 -3.49 30.01 -21.04
CA GLY A 69 -4.73 29.25 -21.25
C GLY A 69 -4.45 27.76 -21.14
N ASN A 70 -4.94 26.97 -22.10
CA ASN A 70 -4.75 25.52 -22.15
C ASN A 70 -3.39 25.05 -22.71
N ILE A 71 -2.45 25.97 -22.94
CA ILE A 71 -1.13 25.63 -23.49
C ILE A 71 -0.09 25.63 -22.36
N LEU A 72 0.53 24.47 -22.15
CA LEU A 72 1.75 24.35 -21.36
C LEU A 72 2.95 24.55 -22.27
N THR A 73 3.85 25.45 -21.90
CA THR A 73 5.16 25.57 -22.54
C THR A 73 6.17 24.81 -21.69
N MET A 74 6.84 23.83 -22.28
CA MET A 74 7.90 23.05 -21.64
C MET A 74 9.23 23.81 -21.57
N GLU A 75 10.09 23.47 -20.62
CA GLU A 75 11.46 24.00 -20.57
C GLU A 75 12.31 23.54 -21.74
N ASN A 76 12.20 22.25 -22.11
CA ASN A 76 12.95 21.63 -23.20
C ASN A 76 12.04 21.31 -24.40
N ASN A 77 12.64 21.25 -25.60
CA ASN A 77 11.92 20.80 -26.79
C ASN A 77 11.56 19.32 -26.67
N LEU A 78 10.36 18.96 -27.13
CA LEU A 78 9.89 17.59 -27.20
C LEU A 78 10.75 16.77 -28.16
N GLN A 79 11.17 15.58 -27.75
CA GLN A 79 11.96 14.67 -28.60
C GLN A 79 11.07 13.91 -29.58
N HIS A 80 9.80 13.70 -29.22
CA HIS A 80 8.85 12.90 -29.99
C HIS A 80 7.62 13.72 -30.40
N THR A 81 6.93 13.22 -31.43
CA THR A 81 5.55 13.63 -31.73
C THR A 81 4.62 12.73 -30.95
N TYR A 82 3.69 13.31 -30.20
CA TYR A 82 2.69 12.57 -29.44
C TYR A 82 1.33 12.68 -30.12
N TYR A 83 0.52 11.64 -29.99
CA TYR A 83 -0.76 11.56 -30.68
C TYR A 83 -1.94 11.43 -29.72
N VAL A 84 -2.93 12.31 -29.85
CA VAL A 84 -4.19 12.28 -29.07
C VAL A 84 -4.91 10.95 -29.27
N ASN A 85 -4.93 10.43 -30.50
CA ASN A 85 -5.59 9.16 -30.82
C ASN A 85 -4.86 7.91 -30.30
N LYS A 86 -3.70 8.09 -29.66
CA LYS A 86 -2.91 7.06 -28.97
C LYS A 86 -2.83 7.35 -27.48
N ASN A 87 -3.94 7.81 -26.89
CA ASN A 87 -4.02 8.18 -25.47
C ASN A 87 -2.99 9.24 -25.03
N GLY A 88 -2.69 10.19 -25.93
CA GLY A 88 -1.81 11.31 -25.68
C GLY A 88 -2.25 12.13 -24.47
N ARG A 89 -1.39 12.21 -23.45
CA ARG A 89 -1.65 12.89 -22.18
C ARG A 89 -0.39 13.50 -21.59
N VAL A 90 -0.60 14.43 -20.66
CA VAL A 90 0.44 14.94 -19.77
C VAL A 90 0.07 14.55 -18.35
N GLU A 91 1.00 13.93 -17.65
CA GLU A 91 0.90 13.62 -16.23
C GLU A 91 1.70 14.65 -15.43
N GLY A 92 1.19 15.07 -14.28
CA GLY A 92 1.85 16.02 -13.39
C GLY A 92 1.28 16.00 -11.98
N PRO A 93 1.96 16.64 -11.01
CA PRO A 93 1.48 16.67 -9.63
C PRO A 93 0.07 17.24 -9.49
N ASP A 94 -0.70 16.70 -8.56
CA ASP A 94 -2.03 17.21 -8.23
C ASP A 94 -1.91 18.48 -7.35
N PRO A 95 -2.30 19.67 -7.84
CA PRO A 95 -2.20 20.91 -7.08
C PRO A 95 -3.16 20.97 -5.90
N ALA A 96 -4.19 20.13 -5.84
CA ALA A 96 -5.11 20.09 -4.70
C ALA A 96 -4.47 19.53 -3.42
N TYR A 97 -3.43 18.70 -3.58
CA TYR A 97 -2.74 18.04 -2.46
C TYR A 97 -1.30 18.53 -2.28
N GLY A 98 -0.60 18.82 -3.38
CA GLY A 98 0.77 19.34 -3.34
C GLY A 98 1.78 18.36 -2.75
N ARG A 99 2.72 18.89 -1.96
CA ARG A 99 3.85 18.15 -1.37
C ARG A 99 3.65 17.88 0.11
N GLY A 100 4.31 16.86 0.65
CA GLY A 100 4.28 16.57 2.09
C GLY A 100 5.47 15.76 2.59
N ALA A 101 5.68 15.77 3.90
CA ALA A 101 6.72 14.94 4.52
C ALA A 101 6.42 13.44 4.37
N PHE A 102 5.14 13.05 4.44
CA PHE A 102 4.63 11.70 4.21
C PHE A 102 5.11 11.05 2.89
N PRO A 103 4.82 11.61 1.70
CA PRO A 103 5.27 11.02 0.44
C PRO A 103 6.80 11.04 0.30
N ALA A 104 7.49 12.05 0.85
CA ALA A 104 8.95 12.09 0.86
C ALA A 104 9.56 10.95 1.68
N ALA A 105 8.99 10.67 2.87
CA ALA A 105 9.42 9.64 3.79
C ALA A 105 9.39 8.26 3.12
N PHE A 106 8.26 7.88 2.52
CA PHE A 106 8.13 6.59 1.85
C PHE A 106 8.99 6.45 0.59
N ALA A 107 9.18 7.55 -0.15
CA ALA A 107 10.13 7.56 -1.27
C ALA A 107 11.55 7.27 -0.78
N ILE A 108 12.01 7.89 0.32
CA ILE A 108 13.33 7.60 0.90
C ILE A 108 13.43 6.15 1.37
N ASP A 109 12.37 5.59 1.97
CA ASP A 109 12.40 4.20 2.42
C ASP A 109 12.66 3.21 1.29
N PHE A 110 12.02 3.40 0.12
CA PHE A 110 12.33 2.66 -1.10
C PHE A 110 13.75 2.95 -1.61
N LEU A 111 14.09 4.23 -1.78
CA LEU A 111 15.35 4.64 -2.39
C LEU A 111 16.57 4.18 -1.58
N TYR A 112 16.46 4.11 -0.26
CA TYR A 112 17.51 3.60 0.62
C TYR A 112 17.83 2.12 0.34
N GLU A 113 16.80 1.28 0.15
CA GLU A 113 17.01 -0.13 -0.24
C GLU A 113 17.53 -0.23 -1.67
N ALA A 114 16.94 0.54 -2.59
CA ALA A 114 17.36 0.62 -3.99
C ALA A 114 18.84 1.04 -4.14
N TYR A 115 19.32 1.95 -3.29
CA TYR A 115 20.72 2.39 -3.26
C TYR A 115 21.70 1.21 -3.10
N SER A 116 21.31 0.15 -2.39
CA SER A 116 22.17 -1.00 -2.13
C SER A 116 21.95 -2.16 -3.10
N ASP A 117 20.90 -2.10 -3.93
CA ASP A 117 20.53 -3.19 -4.83
C ASP A 117 21.30 -3.17 -6.16
N LYS A 118 21.58 -4.37 -6.69
CA LYS A 118 22.35 -4.55 -7.93
C LYS A 118 21.64 -3.99 -9.16
N GLN A 119 20.30 -3.96 -9.17
CA GLN A 119 19.52 -3.36 -10.25
C GLN A 119 19.89 -1.89 -10.48
N PHE A 120 20.26 -1.18 -9.42
CA PHE A 120 20.49 0.27 -9.45
C PHE A 120 21.97 0.66 -9.28
N GLU A 121 22.91 -0.27 -9.46
CA GLU A 121 24.34 -0.02 -9.28
C GLU A 121 24.84 1.20 -10.08
N SER A 122 24.36 1.38 -11.32
CA SER A 122 24.71 2.51 -12.17
C SER A 122 24.00 3.83 -11.84
N ARG A 123 23.03 3.81 -10.90
CA ARG A 123 22.20 4.96 -10.50
C ARG A 123 22.40 5.38 -9.05
N LYS A 124 23.33 4.74 -8.31
CA LYS A 124 23.58 5.01 -6.89
C LYS A 124 23.76 6.49 -6.55
N THR A 125 24.52 7.22 -7.36
CA THR A 125 24.75 8.66 -7.14
C THR A 125 23.46 9.47 -7.28
N GLU A 126 22.65 9.18 -8.31
CA GLU A 126 21.36 9.83 -8.54
C GLU A 126 20.38 9.55 -7.39
N ILE A 127 20.30 8.29 -6.95
CA ILE A 127 19.49 7.87 -5.81
C ILE A 127 19.92 8.58 -4.53
N LEU A 128 21.23 8.61 -4.23
CA LEU A 128 21.74 9.29 -3.04
C LEU A 128 21.41 10.78 -3.05
N ASN A 129 21.56 11.44 -4.20
CA ASN A 129 21.21 12.86 -4.34
C ASN A 129 19.71 13.07 -4.08
N LYS A 130 18.84 12.18 -4.59
CA LYS A 130 17.40 12.26 -4.35
C LYS A 130 17.04 12.02 -2.88
N ILE A 131 17.71 11.06 -2.21
CA ILE A 131 17.55 10.86 -0.75
C ILE A 131 17.89 12.13 0.02
N VAL A 132 19.01 12.78 -0.31
CA VAL A 132 19.42 14.06 0.32
C VAL A 132 18.38 15.15 0.06
N GLU A 133 17.95 15.34 -1.18
CA GLU A 133 16.91 16.31 -1.55
C GLU A 133 15.62 16.11 -0.75
N LEU A 134 15.13 14.87 -0.66
CA LEU A 134 13.90 14.54 0.06
C LEU A 134 14.07 14.67 1.58
N ALA A 135 15.22 14.28 2.13
CA ALA A 135 15.50 14.43 3.56
C ALA A 135 15.56 15.91 3.94
N ASP A 136 16.25 16.73 3.14
CA ASP A 136 16.30 18.18 3.33
C ASP A 136 14.90 18.80 3.23
N PHE A 137 14.07 18.35 2.28
CA PHE A 137 12.68 18.75 2.20
C PHE A 137 11.90 18.39 3.48
N ILE A 138 12.02 17.16 3.99
CA ILE A 138 11.38 16.76 5.27
C ILE A 138 11.78 17.70 6.41
N LEU A 139 13.05 18.11 6.48
CA LEU A 139 13.51 19.04 7.52
C LEU A 139 12.80 20.40 7.44
N THR A 140 12.48 20.89 6.24
CA THR A 140 11.72 22.14 6.07
C THR A 140 10.28 22.05 6.59
N GLN A 141 9.75 20.83 6.76
CA GLN A 141 8.41 20.58 7.27
C GLN A 141 8.36 20.42 8.80
N GLN A 142 9.51 20.30 9.47
CA GLN A 142 9.55 20.12 10.93
C GLN A 142 9.31 21.46 11.67
N CYS A 143 8.49 21.44 12.70
CA CYS A 143 8.35 22.58 13.60
C CYS A 143 9.61 22.76 14.45
N THR A 144 10.32 23.87 14.24
CA THR A 144 11.55 24.20 14.99
C THR A 144 11.35 25.28 16.05
N ILE A 145 10.10 25.66 16.33
CA ILE A 145 9.75 26.71 17.28
C ILE A 145 9.56 26.07 18.65
N ASN A 146 10.58 26.14 19.51
CA ASN A 146 10.61 25.44 20.80
C ASN A 146 9.57 25.91 21.84
N THR A 147 8.88 27.02 21.58
CA THR A 147 7.76 27.49 22.40
C THR A 147 6.43 26.87 22.00
N LYS A 148 6.38 26.11 20.89
CA LYS A 148 5.18 25.45 20.37
C LYS A 148 5.08 24.01 20.86
N LYS A 149 3.85 23.57 21.10
CA LYS A 149 3.51 22.18 21.42
C LYS A 149 3.80 21.24 20.25
N ALA A 150 3.72 21.76 19.02
CA ALA A 150 4.16 21.08 17.81
C ALA A 150 5.69 20.89 17.68
N TYR A 151 6.53 21.42 18.60
CA TYR A 151 7.98 21.39 18.46
C TYR A 151 8.53 19.97 18.23
N GLY A 152 9.18 19.76 17.09
CA GLY A 152 9.69 18.48 16.64
C GLY A 152 8.78 17.66 15.71
N GLY A 153 7.49 18.00 15.63
CA GLY A 153 6.56 17.36 14.70
C GLY A 153 6.76 17.84 13.26
N PHE A 154 6.19 17.11 12.30
CA PHE A 154 6.20 17.48 10.87
C PHE A 154 4.79 17.86 10.42
N LYS A 155 4.69 18.86 9.53
CA LYS A 155 3.41 19.23 8.95
C LYS A 155 2.80 18.09 8.14
N ASN A 156 1.49 17.92 8.24
CA ASN A 156 0.72 16.96 7.43
C ASN A 156 0.75 17.24 5.93
N SER A 157 0.96 18.50 5.52
CA SER A 157 1.28 18.88 4.15
C SER A 157 2.13 20.15 4.15
N GLU A 158 2.75 20.48 3.02
CA GLU A 158 3.61 21.68 2.92
C GLU A 158 2.88 22.98 3.33
N ALA A 159 1.61 23.10 2.93
CA ALA A 159 0.74 24.20 3.28
C ALA A 159 -0.04 23.97 4.60
N GLY A 160 0.08 22.79 5.19
CA GLY A 160 -0.63 22.38 6.39
C GLY A 160 -0.14 23.09 7.66
N THR A 161 -1.01 23.11 8.66
CA THR A 161 -0.74 23.70 9.99
C THR A 161 -0.78 22.68 11.12
N GLU A 162 -1.14 21.43 10.82
CA GLU A 162 -1.29 20.35 11.78
C GLU A 162 -0.04 19.48 11.77
N TYR A 163 0.35 19.03 12.96
CA TYR A 163 1.50 18.16 13.18
C TYR A 163 1.00 16.87 13.80
N TRP A 164 0.98 15.80 13.00
CA TRP A 164 0.37 14.52 13.35
C TRP A 164 1.41 13.57 13.96
N SER A 165 1.00 12.77 14.94
CA SER A 165 1.86 11.75 15.57
C SER A 165 2.38 10.75 14.54
N ILE A 166 1.47 10.18 13.76
CA ILE A 166 1.81 9.24 12.67
C ILE A 166 2.83 9.79 11.67
N ASP A 167 2.77 11.08 11.33
CA ASP A 167 3.73 11.67 10.38
C ASP A 167 5.13 11.81 10.99
N ALA A 168 5.23 12.03 12.31
CA ALA A 168 6.50 11.96 13.01
C ALA A 168 7.08 10.54 13.01
N GLY A 169 6.26 9.52 13.32
CA GLY A 169 6.69 8.13 13.25
C GLY A 169 7.13 7.70 11.85
N ARG A 170 6.46 8.19 10.81
CA ARG A 170 6.84 7.95 9.40
C ARG A 170 8.12 8.67 8.98
N CYS A 171 8.42 9.84 9.52
CA CYS A 171 9.63 10.60 9.15
C CYS A 171 10.89 10.15 9.89
N ILE A 172 10.78 9.51 11.06
CA ILE A 172 11.96 9.05 11.83
C ILE A 172 12.80 8.02 11.05
N PRO A 173 12.27 6.88 10.56
CA PRO A 173 13.05 5.89 9.81
C PRO A 173 13.81 6.45 8.61
N PRO A 174 13.19 7.21 7.67
CA PRO A 174 13.89 7.74 6.51
C PRO A 174 14.96 8.77 6.86
N LEU A 175 14.78 9.58 7.90
CA LEU A 175 15.83 10.49 8.38
C LEU A 175 17.04 9.72 8.94
N LEU A 176 16.80 8.64 9.70
CA LEU A 176 17.88 7.78 10.19
C LEU A 176 18.59 7.03 9.05
N LYS A 177 17.84 6.60 8.03
CA LYS A 177 18.39 6.01 6.79
C LYS A 177 19.25 7.01 6.01
N ALA A 178 18.78 8.24 5.83
CA ALA A 178 19.55 9.33 5.21
C ALA A 178 20.82 9.66 6.02
N TYR A 179 20.72 9.72 7.35
CA TYR A 179 21.88 9.86 8.23
C TYR A 179 22.90 8.74 8.01
N LYS A 180 22.45 7.49 7.96
CA LYS A 180 23.33 6.33 7.76
C LYS A 180 24.13 6.40 6.44
N LEU A 181 23.53 6.94 5.38
CA LEU A 181 24.21 7.07 4.08
C LEU A 181 25.13 8.30 3.98
N THR A 182 24.82 9.37 4.71
CA THR A 182 25.45 10.69 4.51
C THR A 182 26.32 11.15 5.68
N ALA A 183 26.16 10.54 6.85
CA ALA A 183 26.68 11.00 8.13
C ALA A 183 26.27 12.44 8.51
N ASN A 184 25.23 13.00 7.88
CA ASN A 184 24.74 14.34 8.21
C ASN A 184 24.00 14.32 9.55
N ALA A 185 24.67 14.79 10.60
CA ALA A 185 24.16 14.80 11.97
C ALA A 185 22.81 15.52 12.13
N THR A 186 22.50 16.49 11.25
CA THR A 186 21.19 17.16 11.31
C THR A 186 20.04 16.18 11.11
N TYR A 187 20.14 15.17 10.23
CA TYR A 187 19.05 14.20 10.06
C TYR A 187 18.83 13.37 11.33
N LEU A 188 19.92 12.98 12.01
CA LEU A 188 19.84 12.28 13.29
C LEU A 188 19.20 13.17 14.37
N ASP A 189 19.69 14.40 14.54
CA ASP A 189 19.16 15.34 15.55
C ASP A 189 17.66 15.61 15.35
N ARG A 190 17.22 15.65 14.10
CA ARG A 190 15.83 15.90 13.72
C ARG A 190 14.94 14.69 13.98
N ALA A 191 15.44 13.48 13.74
CA ALA A 191 14.77 12.24 14.12
C ALA A 191 14.65 12.11 15.66
N LYS A 192 15.71 12.43 16.40
CA LYS A 192 15.69 12.47 17.87
C LYS A 192 14.66 13.46 18.40
N LEU A 193 14.61 14.66 17.83
CA LEU A 193 13.64 15.69 18.21
C LEU A 193 12.19 15.22 17.99
N ALA A 194 11.92 14.53 16.88
CA ALA A 194 10.60 13.95 16.62
C ALA A 194 10.21 12.87 17.65
N GLY A 195 11.14 11.97 18.00
CA GLY A 195 10.86 10.90 18.96
C GLY A 195 10.84 11.38 20.42
N ALA A 196 11.97 11.91 20.92
CA ALA A 196 12.18 12.18 22.34
C ALA A 196 11.45 13.44 22.83
N THR A 197 11.01 14.31 21.93
CA THR A 197 10.29 15.53 22.30
C THR A 197 8.87 15.51 21.76
N PHE A 198 8.69 15.45 20.44
CA PHE A 198 7.34 15.57 19.88
C PHE A 198 6.44 14.39 20.26
N LEU A 199 6.79 13.16 19.89
CA LEU A 199 5.98 11.98 20.22
C LEU A 199 5.81 11.79 21.74
N TYR A 200 6.86 12.07 22.53
CA TYR A 200 6.75 12.10 23.99
C TYR A 200 5.67 13.07 24.46
N ASN A 201 5.67 14.29 23.94
CA ASN A 201 4.64 15.29 24.26
C ASN A 201 3.25 14.84 23.78
N MET A 202 3.15 14.24 22.60
CA MET A 202 1.88 13.72 22.07
C MET A 202 1.25 12.65 22.98
N GLN A 203 2.06 11.92 23.75
CA GLN A 203 1.60 10.91 24.70
C GLN A 203 1.30 11.48 26.11
N HIS A 204 2.02 12.51 26.57
CA HIS A 204 2.00 12.96 27.97
C HIS A 204 1.34 14.32 28.22
N GLU A 205 1.54 15.31 27.34
CA GLU A 205 1.03 16.66 27.53
C GLU A 205 -0.51 16.76 27.51
N PRO A 206 -1.26 15.98 26.69
CA PRO A 206 -2.71 16.06 26.66
C PRO A 206 -3.39 15.89 28.03
N GLU A 207 -2.90 14.98 28.89
CA GLU A 207 -3.41 14.85 30.27
C GLU A 207 -3.09 16.10 31.09
N ALA A 208 -1.83 16.54 31.09
CA ALA A 208 -1.40 17.70 31.88
C ALA A 208 -2.14 18.99 31.52
N LEU A 209 -2.60 19.10 30.27
CA LEU A 209 -3.36 20.22 29.74
C LEU A 209 -4.89 20.04 29.85
N GLY A 210 -5.36 18.90 30.38
CA GLY A 210 -6.78 18.58 30.50
C GLY A 210 -7.49 18.31 29.17
N VAL A 211 -6.74 18.07 28.09
CA VAL A 211 -7.26 17.57 26.81
C VAL A 211 -7.74 16.14 26.98
N HIS A 212 -6.98 15.35 27.74
CA HIS A 212 -7.36 14.02 28.23
C HIS A 212 -7.61 14.07 29.75
N ASP A 213 -8.53 13.26 30.25
CA ASP A 213 -8.88 13.21 31.68
C ASP A 213 -7.86 12.42 32.52
N LYS A 214 -7.01 11.63 31.85
CA LYS A 214 -5.90 10.88 32.44
C LYS A 214 -4.91 10.48 31.35
N TYR A 215 -3.74 9.99 31.77
CA TYR A 215 -2.82 9.28 30.89
C TYR A 215 -3.38 7.92 30.47
N TYR A 216 -3.55 7.71 29.16
CA TYR A 216 -3.98 6.43 28.61
C TYR A 216 -2.83 5.59 28.05
N GLY A 217 -1.73 6.22 27.62
CA GLY A 217 -0.60 5.56 26.94
C GLY A 217 -0.65 5.62 25.42
N GLY A 218 -1.76 6.04 24.79
CA GLY A 218 -1.78 6.34 23.36
C GLY A 218 -1.26 7.75 23.03
N PHE A 219 -1.02 8.02 21.75
CA PHE A 219 -0.61 9.33 21.26
C PHE A 219 -1.86 10.13 20.86
N ALA A 220 -1.92 11.43 21.19
CA ALA A 220 -2.91 12.31 20.59
C ALA A 220 -2.70 12.38 19.08
N ARG A 221 -3.78 12.54 18.31
CA ARG A 221 -3.71 12.50 16.84
C ARG A 221 -2.83 13.58 16.23
N TYR A 222 -3.07 14.84 16.61
CA TYR A 222 -2.28 15.97 16.16
C TYR A 222 -2.37 17.16 17.12
N VAL A 223 -1.42 18.07 16.98
CA VAL A 223 -1.48 19.44 17.51
C VAL A 223 -1.20 20.43 16.38
N ASP A 224 -1.91 21.55 16.33
CA ASP A 224 -1.67 22.56 15.31
C ASP A 224 -0.59 23.59 15.74
N ILE A 225 -0.18 24.46 14.81
CA ILE A 225 0.81 25.51 15.08
C ILE A 225 0.35 26.54 16.14
N ASN A 226 -0.95 26.59 16.43
CA ASN A 226 -1.55 27.47 17.44
C ASN A 226 -1.71 26.77 18.79
N ASP A 227 -1.13 25.59 18.95
CA ASP A 227 -1.18 24.79 20.17
C ASP A 227 -2.59 24.23 20.48
N ASN A 228 -3.45 24.13 19.46
CA ASN A 228 -4.74 23.44 19.57
C ASN A 228 -4.56 21.93 19.37
N TRP A 229 -5.08 21.15 20.29
CA TRP A 229 -4.93 19.69 20.30
C TRP A 229 -6.15 18.99 19.71
N SER A 230 -5.89 17.94 18.93
CA SER A 230 -6.87 16.91 18.63
C SER A 230 -6.89 15.89 19.77
N GLN A 231 -8.06 15.59 20.32
CA GLN A 231 -8.18 14.64 21.43
C GLN A 231 -8.05 13.15 21.06
N PRO A 232 -8.47 12.64 19.88
CA PRO A 232 -8.49 11.20 19.64
C PRO A 232 -7.10 10.57 19.63
N MET A 233 -7.02 9.28 19.96
CA MET A 233 -5.80 8.47 19.86
C MET A 233 -5.98 7.40 18.79
N ASN A 234 -5.15 7.39 17.75
CA ASN A 234 -5.32 6.47 16.63
C ASN A 234 -4.58 5.15 16.89
N ALA A 235 -5.20 4.03 16.51
CA ALA A 235 -4.52 2.73 16.49
C ALA A 235 -3.38 2.69 15.45
N GLU A 236 -3.47 3.52 14.40
CA GLU A 236 -2.44 3.68 13.37
C GLU A 236 -1.08 4.08 13.94
N ASP A 237 -1.05 4.84 15.05
CA ASP A 237 0.19 5.31 15.70
C ASP A 237 1.03 4.14 16.26
N LEU A 238 0.53 2.90 16.27
CA LEU A 238 1.36 1.70 16.46
C LEU A 238 2.48 1.60 15.40
N TYR A 239 2.32 2.22 14.23
CA TYR A 239 3.36 2.32 13.20
C TYR A 239 4.60 3.08 13.69
N ASP A 240 4.44 4.01 14.64
CA ASP A 240 5.54 4.82 15.20
C ASP A 240 6.61 3.94 15.86
N PHE A 241 6.25 2.71 16.25
CA PHE A 241 7.15 1.75 16.87
C PHE A 241 8.36 1.41 15.98
N ILE A 242 8.23 1.50 14.66
CA ILE A 242 9.37 1.30 13.75
C ILE A 242 10.43 2.36 14.01
N GLY A 243 10.04 3.64 14.02
CA GLY A 243 10.93 4.77 14.27
C GLY A 243 11.48 4.77 15.69
N LEU A 244 10.61 4.56 16.70
CA LEU A 244 11.00 4.51 18.11
C LEU A 244 12.00 3.39 18.39
N LYS A 245 11.78 2.20 17.82
CA LYS A 245 12.71 1.06 17.95
C LYS A 245 14.05 1.34 17.30
N MET A 246 14.09 2.00 16.13
CA MET A 246 15.35 2.43 15.53
C MET A 246 16.06 3.46 16.41
N LEU A 247 15.34 4.42 17.01
CA LEU A 247 15.93 5.43 17.88
C LEU A 247 16.55 4.84 19.15
N CYS A 248 16.10 3.69 19.66
CA CYS A 248 16.77 2.99 20.75
C CYS A 248 18.26 2.70 20.48
N ASP A 249 18.64 2.50 19.21
CA ASP A 249 20.02 2.25 18.80
C ASP A 249 20.78 3.55 18.49
N TYR A 250 20.10 4.55 17.91
CA TYR A 250 20.72 5.82 17.48
C TYR A 250 20.75 6.91 18.59
N ASP A 251 19.94 6.77 19.63
CA ASP A 251 19.84 7.70 20.74
C ASP A 251 19.74 6.97 22.10
N PRO A 252 20.83 6.28 22.50
CA PRO A 252 20.82 5.43 23.69
C PRO A 252 20.51 6.18 24.99
N ASP A 253 20.78 7.48 25.06
CA ASP A 253 20.48 8.32 26.22
C ASP A 253 18.98 8.45 26.49
N ASN A 254 18.14 8.38 25.44
CA ASN A 254 16.68 8.42 25.52
C ASN A 254 16.03 7.03 25.33
N LYS A 255 16.82 5.95 25.28
CA LYS A 255 16.33 4.60 25.01
C LYS A 255 15.17 4.20 25.92
N SER A 256 15.29 4.44 27.22
CA SER A 256 14.23 4.09 28.18
C SER A 256 12.94 4.85 27.94
N ILE A 257 13.03 6.09 27.42
CA ILE A 257 11.84 6.88 27.05
C ILE A 257 11.13 6.20 25.89
N TYR A 258 11.85 5.84 24.81
CA TYR A 258 11.25 5.17 23.64
C TYR A 258 10.64 3.82 23.99
N GLU A 259 11.35 3.00 24.78
CA GLU A 259 10.85 1.70 25.23
C GLU A 259 9.58 1.84 26.09
N THR A 260 9.52 2.86 26.95
CA THR A 260 8.32 3.16 27.75
C THR A 260 7.16 3.61 26.87
N MET A 261 7.41 4.54 25.93
CA MET A 261 6.36 5.01 25.01
C MET A 261 5.76 3.85 24.21
N MET A 262 6.60 2.96 23.65
CA MET A 262 6.13 1.78 22.91
C MET A 262 5.36 0.81 23.80
N ALA A 263 5.83 0.55 25.03
CA ALA A 263 5.17 -0.36 25.96
C ALA A 263 3.79 0.15 26.39
N ASP A 264 3.67 1.43 26.73
CA ASP A 264 2.41 2.04 27.15
C ASP A 264 1.40 2.13 26.00
N ALA A 265 1.85 2.52 24.81
CA ALA A 265 1.01 2.54 23.61
C ALA A 265 0.54 1.13 23.23
N ALA A 266 1.41 0.12 23.28
CA ALA A 266 1.02 -1.27 23.01
C ALA A 266 0.03 -1.79 24.07
N ALA A 267 0.22 -1.47 25.34
CA ALA A 267 -0.66 -1.88 26.42
C ALA A 267 -2.07 -1.30 26.26
N PHE A 268 -2.18 -0.05 25.80
CA PHE A 268 -3.45 0.64 25.63
C PHE A 268 -4.14 0.36 24.30
N LEU A 269 -3.43 0.55 23.18
CA LEU A 269 -4.03 0.51 21.84
C LEU A 269 -4.40 -0.90 21.38
N ARG A 270 -3.78 -1.94 21.98
CA ARG A 270 -4.02 -3.34 21.61
C ARG A 270 -5.49 -3.75 21.71
N GLU A 271 -6.20 -3.31 22.75
CA GLU A 271 -7.60 -3.70 22.95
C GLU A 271 -8.49 -3.22 21.79
N GLY A 272 -8.30 -1.97 21.35
CA GLY A 272 -8.99 -1.40 20.20
C GLY A 272 -8.57 -2.08 18.90
N PHE A 273 -7.26 -2.28 18.72
CA PHE A 273 -6.70 -2.86 17.51
C PHE A 273 -7.13 -4.31 17.28
N GLU A 274 -7.16 -5.16 18.32
CA GLU A 274 -7.65 -6.55 18.23
C GLU A 274 -9.12 -6.66 17.81
N GLN A 275 -9.88 -5.59 18.02
CA GLN A 275 -11.29 -5.48 17.65
C GLN A 275 -11.49 -4.64 16.38
N LEU A 276 -10.42 -4.27 15.69
CA LEU A 276 -10.45 -3.46 14.47
C LEU A 276 -11.18 -2.13 14.67
N TYR A 277 -10.82 -1.41 15.74
CA TYR A 277 -11.17 0.00 15.92
C TYR A 277 -10.06 0.90 15.38
N PHE A 278 -10.42 2.13 15.04
CA PHE A 278 -9.48 3.09 14.51
C PHE A 278 -8.95 4.09 15.52
N TRP A 279 -9.81 4.59 16.39
CA TRP A 279 -9.37 5.53 17.41
C TRP A 279 -10.17 5.35 18.68
N PHE A 280 -9.54 5.75 19.77
CA PHE A 280 -10.20 5.99 21.05
C PHE A 280 -10.47 7.49 21.20
N ASP A 281 -11.65 7.87 21.68
CA ASP A 281 -12.04 9.28 21.91
C ASP A 281 -12.04 9.59 23.42
N PRO A 282 -10.92 10.11 23.97
CA PRO A 282 -10.76 10.27 25.41
C PRO A 282 -11.61 11.40 26.00
N LYS A 283 -12.06 11.18 27.23
CA LYS A 283 -12.65 12.23 28.08
C LYS A 283 -11.60 13.31 28.41
N PRO A 284 -11.99 14.52 28.83
CA PRO A 284 -13.36 14.97 29.14
C PRO A 284 -14.17 15.41 27.91
N PHE A 285 -13.54 15.60 26.76
CA PHE A 285 -14.21 16.12 25.56
C PHE A 285 -14.79 15.02 24.67
N GLY A 286 -14.17 13.84 24.66
CA GLY A 286 -14.67 12.65 24.00
C GLY A 286 -15.60 11.80 24.86
N ASP A 287 -16.12 10.71 24.28
CA ASP A 287 -17.09 9.84 24.95
C ASP A 287 -16.47 8.70 25.79
N GLY A 288 -15.15 8.53 25.69
CA GLY A 288 -14.37 7.48 26.35
C GLY A 288 -14.51 6.12 25.71
N LYS A 289 -14.75 6.04 24.39
CA LYS A 289 -14.94 4.79 23.65
C LYS A 289 -14.05 4.68 22.41
N TRP A 290 -14.03 3.45 21.90
CA TRP A 290 -13.43 3.11 20.63
C TRP A 290 -14.41 3.28 19.48
N HIS A 291 -13.93 3.82 18.37
CA HIS A 291 -14.74 4.14 17.20
C HIS A 291 -14.18 3.54 15.91
N ARG A 292 -15.10 3.34 14.97
CA ARG A 292 -14.87 2.98 13.58
C ARG A 292 -15.44 4.06 12.68
N VAL A 293 -15.32 3.91 11.37
CA VAL A 293 -15.98 4.80 10.41
C VAL A 293 -17.31 4.20 9.90
N GLY A 294 -18.02 5.00 9.11
CA GLY A 294 -19.33 4.66 8.58
C GLY A 294 -20.47 5.04 9.53
N ILE A 295 -21.69 5.18 8.99
CA ILE A 295 -22.88 5.63 9.76
C ILE A 295 -23.16 4.72 10.96
N ASN A 296 -22.85 3.43 10.83
CA ASN A 296 -23.10 2.42 11.86
C ASN A 296 -21.84 2.03 12.64
N GLU A 297 -20.69 2.68 12.41
CA GLU A 297 -19.39 2.33 12.99
C GLU A 297 -19.01 0.85 12.81
N THR A 298 -19.24 0.33 11.60
CA THR A 298 -18.93 -1.06 11.21
C THR A 298 -17.74 -1.16 10.27
N GLU A 299 -17.22 -0.03 9.79
CA GLU A 299 -16.24 0.00 8.70
C GLU A 299 -14.85 0.43 9.19
N VAL A 300 -13.82 -0.13 8.56
CA VAL A 300 -12.43 0.34 8.66
C VAL A 300 -11.81 0.47 7.27
N TYR A 301 -11.03 1.51 7.05
CA TYR A 301 -9.97 1.57 6.02
C TYR A 301 -8.86 0.57 6.31
N ASP A 302 -8.25 0.02 5.27
CA ASP A 302 -7.24 -1.01 5.41
C ASP A 302 -5.82 -0.46 5.60
N ASP A 303 -5.51 0.74 5.11
CA ASP A 303 -4.18 1.34 5.21
C ASP A 303 -3.77 1.64 6.67
N PRO A 304 -4.57 2.34 7.53
CA PRO A 304 -4.24 2.50 8.94
C PRO A 304 -4.09 1.16 9.68
N ILE A 305 -4.92 0.17 9.34
CA ILE A 305 -4.82 -1.16 9.97
C ILE A 305 -3.53 -1.86 9.55
N SER A 306 -3.16 -1.75 8.28
CA SER A 306 -1.93 -2.33 7.75
C SER A 306 -0.68 -1.68 8.35
N PHE A 307 -0.67 -0.34 8.49
CA PHE A 307 0.40 0.38 9.17
C PHE A 307 0.50 -0.02 10.64
N ALA A 308 -0.61 0.00 11.38
CA ALA A 308 -0.64 -0.45 12.77
C ALA A 308 -0.13 -1.89 12.93
N LEU A 309 -0.53 -2.79 12.03
CA LEU A 309 -0.10 -4.19 12.02
C LEU A 309 1.41 -4.32 11.81
N LEU A 310 1.97 -3.58 10.85
CA LEU A 310 3.40 -3.60 10.55
C LEU A 310 4.23 -3.04 11.73
N GLY A 311 3.76 -1.95 12.35
CA GLY A 311 4.39 -1.37 13.53
C GLY A 311 4.41 -2.33 14.72
N LEU A 312 3.25 -2.93 15.03
CA LEU A 312 3.15 -3.90 16.12
C LEU A 312 3.95 -5.18 15.83
N TYR A 313 3.94 -5.67 14.58
CA TYR A 313 4.77 -6.80 14.16
C TYR A 313 6.26 -6.51 14.31
N THR A 314 6.69 -5.28 14.03
CA THR A 314 8.08 -4.86 14.23
C THR A 314 8.46 -4.85 15.71
N TYR A 315 7.53 -4.52 16.60
CA TYR A 315 7.75 -4.49 18.04
C TYR A 315 7.71 -5.88 18.68
N GLU A 316 6.67 -6.69 18.41
CA GLU A 316 6.37 -7.95 19.11
C GLU A 316 6.64 -9.22 18.28
N GLY A 317 6.91 -9.08 16.99
CA GLY A 317 6.94 -10.20 16.04
C GLY A 317 5.53 -10.74 15.74
N TRP A 318 5.44 -12.05 15.41
CA TRP A 318 4.17 -12.72 15.08
C TRP A 318 3.34 -13.06 16.33
N SER A 319 3.01 -12.04 17.13
CA SER A 319 2.23 -12.18 18.35
C SER A 319 0.79 -12.63 18.07
N LEU A 320 0.07 -13.09 19.11
CA LEU A 320 -1.34 -13.48 18.98
C LEU A 320 -2.22 -12.33 18.48
N THR A 321 -1.89 -11.09 18.84
CA THR A 321 -2.57 -9.89 18.33
C THR A 321 -2.36 -9.74 16.83
N CYS A 322 -1.11 -9.79 16.36
CA CYS A 322 -0.80 -9.71 14.92
C CYS A 322 -1.50 -10.82 14.12
N GLN A 323 -1.45 -12.06 14.62
CA GLN A 323 -2.16 -13.20 14.03
C GLN A 323 -3.67 -12.95 13.95
N ARG A 324 -4.29 -12.47 15.04
CA ARG A 324 -5.73 -12.22 15.08
C ARG A 324 -6.15 -11.19 14.04
N VAL A 325 -5.48 -10.03 14.02
CA VAL A 325 -5.82 -8.94 13.10
C VAL A 325 -5.60 -9.35 11.65
N TYR A 326 -4.41 -9.90 11.34
CA TYR A 326 -4.09 -10.35 9.99
C TYR A 326 -5.09 -11.41 9.49
N ASN A 327 -5.31 -12.46 10.27
CA ASN A 327 -6.19 -13.56 9.87
C ASN A 327 -7.65 -13.11 9.76
N PHE A 328 -8.10 -12.16 10.59
CA PHE A 328 -9.44 -11.62 10.47
C PHE A 328 -9.64 -10.96 9.11
N ILE A 329 -8.74 -10.04 8.72
CA ILE A 329 -8.90 -9.30 7.47
C ILE A 329 -8.63 -10.19 6.25
N GLN A 330 -7.60 -11.05 6.33
CA GLN A 330 -7.25 -11.96 5.24
C GLN A 330 -8.37 -12.98 4.94
N THR A 331 -9.31 -13.21 5.87
CA THR A 331 -10.46 -14.11 5.68
C THR A 331 -11.75 -13.38 5.27
N ILE A 332 -11.73 -12.06 5.09
CA ILE A 332 -12.84 -11.29 4.52
C ILE A 332 -13.11 -11.81 3.11
N ARG A 333 -14.37 -12.20 2.86
CA ARG A 333 -14.74 -12.90 1.62
C ARG A 333 -15.28 -11.91 0.60
N ALA A 334 -15.27 -12.31 -0.67
CA ALA A 334 -16.11 -11.67 -1.67
C ALA A 334 -17.59 -11.72 -1.23
N SER A 335 -18.35 -10.68 -1.59
CA SER A 335 -19.80 -10.61 -1.37
C SER A 335 -20.53 -10.81 -2.70
N ALA A 336 -21.86 -10.97 -2.64
CA ALA A 336 -22.68 -10.98 -3.86
C ALA A 336 -22.59 -9.66 -4.65
N GLN A 337 -22.35 -8.55 -3.95
CA GLN A 337 -22.15 -7.23 -4.56
C GLN A 337 -20.75 -7.08 -5.17
N TYR A 338 -19.74 -7.69 -4.54
CA TYR A 338 -18.33 -7.61 -4.96
C TYR A 338 -17.73 -9.01 -5.15
N PRO A 339 -18.22 -9.80 -6.12
CA PRO A 339 -17.78 -11.18 -6.33
C PRO A 339 -16.31 -11.29 -6.79
N ALA A 340 -15.77 -10.24 -7.40
CA ALA A 340 -14.39 -10.19 -7.87
C ALA A 340 -13.33 -9.98 -6.76
N TYR A 341 -13.73 -9.56 -5.55
CA TYR A 341 -12.78 -9.26 -4.46
C TYR A 341 -11.96 -10.48 -4.04
N HIS A 342 -10.65 -10.30 -3.89
CA HIS A 342 -9.72 -11.34 -3.48
C HIS A 342 -8.71 -10.79 -2.45
N PRO A 343 -8.78 -11.15 -1.15
CA PRO A 343 -7.91 -10.59 -0.11
C PRO A 343 -6.42 -10.94 -0.30
N ALA A 344 -6.13 -12.08 -0.94
CA ALA A 344 -4.77 -12.45 -1.30
C ALA A 344 -4.12 -11.54 -2.36
N ILE A 345 -4.87 -10.70 -3.09
CA ILE A 345 -4.30 -9.68 -3.96
C ILE A 345 -3.91 -8.50 -3.07
N CYS A 346 -4.89 -7.70 -2.66
CA CYS A 346 -4.79 -6.59 -1.73
C CYS A 346 -6.01 -6.64 -0.79
N TRP A 347 -5.97 -5.89 0.30
CA TRP A 347 -7.18 -5.64 1.06
C TRP A 347 -8.02 -4.55 0.38
N THR A 348 -9.31 -4.53 0.71
CA THR A 348 -10.28 -3.56 0.19
C THR A 348 -10.12 -2.24 0.91
N GLY A 349 -10.26 -1.12 0.18
CA GLY A 349 -10.12 0.23 0.76
C GLY A 349 -11.03 0.50 1.95
N TYR A 350 -12.19 -0.17 2.00
CA TYR A 350 -13.11 -0.16 3.14
C TYR A 350 -13.56 -1.59 3.42
N ILE A 351 -13.48 -2.00 4.69
CA ILE A 351 -13.84 -3.32 5.19
C ILE A 351 -14.97 -3.15 6.19
N ASP A 352 -16.12 -3.79 5.97
CA ASP A 352 -17.12 -3.95 7.02
C ASP A 352 -16.72 -5.15 7.90
N VAL A 353 -16.28 -4.86 9.11
CA VAL A 353 -15.77 -5.87 10.05
C VAL A 353 -16.88 -6.61 10.78
N VAL A 354 -18.13 -6.13 10.70
CA VAL A 354 -19.29 -6.81 11.29
C VAL A 354 -19.87 -7.81 10.30
N THR A 355 -20.14 -7.38 9.06
CA THR A 355 -20.67 -8.28 8.02
C THR A 355 -19.60 -9.14 7.38
N ARG A 356 -18.31 -8.78 7.56
CA ARG A 356 -17.13 -9.46 7.03
C ARG A 356 -17.08 -9.49 5.50
N PHE A 357 -17.42 -8.35 4.89
CA PHE A 357 -17.39 -8.12 3.45
C PHE A 357 -16.72 -6.79 3.10
N PRO A 358 -16.27 -6.60 1.85
CA PRO A 358 -15.88 -5.30 1.35
C PRO A 358 -17.04 -4.31 1.40
N ALA A 359 -16.76 -3.09 1.87
CA ALA A 359 -17.68 -1.97 1.89
C ALA A 359 -17.45 -0.99 0.71
N CYS A 360 -16.52 -1.31 -0.19
CA CYS A 360 -16.23 -0.53 -1.40
C CYS A 360 -15.85 -1.44 -2.57
N PRO A 361 -15.86 -0.95 -3.84
CA PRO A 361 -15.60 -1.75 -5.04
C PRO A 361 -14.13 -1.85 -5.47
N TYR A 362 -13.16 -1.48 -4.62
CA TYR A 362 -11.75 -1.34 -5.02
C TYR A 362 -10.77 -1.78 -3.93
N TYR A 363 -9.57 -2.16 -4.37
CA TYR A 363 -8.45 -2.49 -3.51
C TYR A 363 -7.73 -1.23 -3.05
N ASP A 364 -7.24 -1.20 -1.81
CA ASP A 364 -6.10 -0.32 -1.55
C ASP A 364 -4.80 -1.07 -1.87
N ALA A 365 -4.15 -0.61 -2.94
CA ALA A 365 -2.95 -1.25 -3.47
C ALA A 365 -1.75 -1.13 -2.53
N VAL A 366 -1.69 -0.09 -1.68
CA VAL A 366 -0.56 0.14 -0.76
C VAL A 366 -0.37 -1.03 0.20
N THR A 367 -1.46 -1.70 0.57
CA THR A 367 -1.48 -2.78 1.56
C THR A 367 -0.68 -4.00 1.12
N SER A 368 -0.59 -4.29 -0.18
CA SER A 368 0.31 -5.36 -0.64
C SER A 368 1.77 -5.06 -0.37
N GLY A 369 2.16 -3.79 -0.49
CA GLY A 369 3.49 -3.35 -0.11
C GLY A 369 3.67 -3.35 1.40
N ILE A 370 2.76 -2.78 2.19
CA ILE A 370 2.91 -2.76 3.65
C ILE A 370 3.04 -4.17 4.23
N LEU A 371 2.24 -5.12 3.73
CA LEU A 371 2.18 -6.49 4.25
C LEU A 371 3.24 -7.44 3.66
N TRP A 372 4.09 -7.01 2.73
CA TRP A 372 4.97 -7.94 1.98
C TRP A 372 5.82 -8.81 2.91
N ASN A 373 6.40 -8.23 3.97
CA ASN A 373 7.28 -8.95 4.90
C ASN A 373 6.49 -9.95 5.77
N ILE A 374 5.30 -9.56 6.22
CA ILE A 374 4.39 -10.44 6.96
C ILE A 374 3.97 -11.62 6.08
N ARG A 375 3.60 -11.36 4.81
CA ARG A 375 3.21 -12.41 3.86
C ARG A 375 4.37 -13.33 3.49
N ALA A 376 5.58 -12.79 3.30
CA ALA A 376 6.76 -13.60 3.05
C ALA A 376 7.08 -14.56 4.20
N ALA A 377 6.88 -14.10 5.44
CA ALA A 377 7.07 -14.94 6.61
C ALA A 377 5.92 -15.95 6.80
N HIS A 378 4.66 -15.52 6.72
CA HIS A 378 3.52 -16.28 7.27
C HIS A 378 2.40 -16.61 6.28
N ASP A 379 2.36 -16.00 5.09
CA ASP A 379 1.31 -16.21 4.07
C ASP A 379 1.88 -16.15 2.65
N LYS A 380 2.77 -17.13 2.41
CA LYS A 380 3.52 -17.26 1.15
C LYS A 380 2.62 -17.42 -0.08
N PRO A 381 1.48 -18.15 -0.03
CA PRO A 381 0.55 -18.18 -1.15
C PRO A 381 0.00 -16.81 -1.53
N SER A 382 -0.42 -16.01 -0.56
CA SER A 382 -0.92 -14.65 -0.84
C SER A 382 0.18 -13.73 -1.35
N LEU A 383 1.42 -13.85 -0.85
CA LEU A 383 2.55 -13.10 -1.40
C LEU A 383 2.72 -13.37 -2.91
N ALA A 384 2.81 -14.65 -3.29
CA ALA A 384 3.05 -15.03 -4.68
C ALA A 384 1.88 -14.63 -5.59
N PHE A 385 0.65 -14.79 -5.12
CA PHE A 385 -0.54 -14.41 -5.89
C PHE A 385 -0.67 -12.91 -6.07
N SER A 386 -0.49 -12.13 -4.99
CA SER A 386 -0.46 -10.67 -5.04
C SER A 386 0.57 -10.17 -6.05
N MET A 387 1.80 -10.68 -5.95
CA MET A 387 2.89 -10.34 -6.85
C MET A 387 2.56 -10.66 -8.31
N GLN A 388 1.99 -11.84 -8.60
CA GLN A 388 1.61 -12.24 -9.96
C GLN A 388 0.60 -11.26 -10.59
N ILE A 389 -0.38 -10.78 -9.81
CA ILE A 389 -1.37 -9.82 -10.29
C ILE A 389 -0.75 -8.45 -10.50
N ILE A 390 -0.01 -7.95 -9.51
CA ILE A 390 0.60 -6.61 -9.56
C ILE A 390 1.63 -6.54 -10.70
N GLU A 391 2.40 -7.60 -10.92
CA GLU A 391 3.35 -7.70 -12.04
C GLU A 391 2.63 -7.71 -13.41
N LYS A 392 1.43 -8.27 -13.49
CA LYS A 392 0.64 -8.27 -14.74
C LYS A 392 0.00 -6.91 -15.02
N TYR A 393 -0.40 -6.18 -13.98
CA TYR A 393 -1.15 -4.90 -14.07
C TYR A 393 -0.36 -3.73 -13.47
N GLN A 394 0.94 -3.67 -13.73
CA GLN A 394 1.87 -2.74 -13.08
C GLN A 394 1.42 -1.28 -13.13
N GLU A 395 0.99 -0.79 -14.30
CA GLU A 395 0.56 0.60 -14.45
C GLU A 395 -0.71 0.89 -13.64
N GLN A 396 -1.67 -0.03 -13.64
CA GLN A 396 -2.95 0.12 -12.92
C GLN A 396 -2.74 0.20 -11.41
N PHE A 397 -1.81 -0.58 -10.86
CA PHE A 397 -1.53 -0.60 -9.42
C PHE A 397 -0.75 0.62 -8.91
N MET A 398 -0.26 1.50 -9.80
CA MET A 398 0.26 2.81 -9.41
C MET A 398 -0.85 3.79 -9.00
N TYR A 399 -2.10 3.54 -9.44
CA TYR A 399 -3.24 4.38 -9.15
C TYR A 399 -3.83 4.11 -7.78
N TRP A 400 -4.48 5.13 -7.22
CA TRP A 400 -5.31 5.00 -6.05
C TRP A 400 -6.60 4.25 -6.42
N GLY A 401 -6.78 3.12 -5.74
CA GLY A 401 -7.96 2.27 -5.83
C GLY A 401 -8.17 1.50 -7.14
N PRO A 402 -7.35 0.47 -7.45
CA PRO A 402 -7.67 -0.47 -8.54
C PRO A 402 -8.99 -1.21 -8.24
N LYS A 403 -9.94 -1.18 -9.18
CA LYS A 403 -11.23 -1.90 -9.04
C LYS A 403 -11.01 -3.41 -8.98
N PHE A 404 -11.90 -4.10 -8.26
CA PHE A 404 -11.80 -5.56 -8.12
C PHE A 404 -11.90 -6.32 -9.45
N GLU A 405 -12.69 -5.82 -10.38
CA GLU A 405 -13.09 -6.55 -11.58
C GLU A 405 -12.04 -6.56 -12.70
N ASP A 406 -11.41 -5.41 -12.93
CA ASP A 406 -10.55 -5.16 -14.08
C ASP A 406 -9.30 -4.34 -13.72
N TYR A 407 -9.11 -4.03 -12.44
CA TYR A 407 -8.01 -3.22 -11.92
C TYR A 407 -7.96 -1.80 -12.48
N SER A 408 -8.94 -1.36 -13.26
CA SER A 408 -9.03 0.04 -13.68
C SER A 408 -9.11 0.94 -12.45
N PRO A 409 -8.51 2.13 -12.47
CA PRO A 409 -8.56 3.01 -11.33
C PRO A 409 -9.99 3.48 -11.04
N ILE A 410 -10.31 3.69 -9.76
CA ILE A 410 -11.52 4.45 -9.38
C ILE A 410 -11.33 5.96 -9.57
N THR A 411 -10.08 6.42 -9.54
CA THR A 411 -9.71 7.82 -9.81
C THR A 411 -8.40 7.87 -10.59
N GLU A 412 -8.26 8.85 -11.48
CA GLU A 412 -7.05 9.06 -12.30
C GLU A 412 -5.87 9.68 -11.52
N GLN A 413 -5.71 9.29 -10.25
CA GLN A 413 -4.63 9.74 -9.36
C GLN A 413 -3.68 8.58 -9.08
N LYS A 414 -2.40 8.73 -9.46
CA LYS A 414 -1.31 7.87 -8.98
C LYS A 414 -0.82 8.37 -7.64
N ALA A 415 -0.64 7.48 -6.66
CA ALA A 415 -0.31 7.84 -5.28
C ALA A 415 1.15 7.49 -4.93
N MET A 416 1.90 8.44 -4.40
CA MET A 416 3.32 8.24 -4.06
C MET A 416 3.54 7.15 -3.00
N ALA A 417 2.66 7.06 -2.02
CA ALA A 417 2.71 6.01 -1.01
C ALA A 417 2.54 4.61 -1.65
N ASN A 418 1.52 4.44 -2.49
CA ASN A 418 1.25 3.19 -3.19
C ASN A 418 2.45 2.76 -4.04
N VAL A 419 2.97 3.67 -4.87
CA VAL A 419 4.11 3.38 -5.75
C VAL A 419 5.36 3.04 -4.94
N SER A 420 5.65 3.75 -3.85
CA SER A 420 6.84 3.50 -3.01
C SER A 420 6.77 2.16 -2.29
N TRP A 421 5.62 1.80 -1.70
CA TRP A 421 5.43 0.54 -1.00
C TRP A 421 5.42 -0.67 -1.95
N LEU A 422 4.82 -0.52 -3.12
CA LEU A 422 4.86 -1.56 -4.14
C LEU A 422 6.26 -1.71 -4.75
N ALA A 423 7.02 -0.62 -4.94
CA ALA A 423 8.41 -0.69 -5.37
C ALA A 423 9.28 -1.44 -4.35
N LEU A 424 9.03 -1.25 -3.04
CA LEU A 424 9.65 -2.06 -1.98
C LEU A 424 9.26 -3.54 -2.06
N LEU A 425 7.99 -3.86 -2.35
CA LEU A 425 7.56 -5.25 -2.60
C LEU A 425 8.32 -5.84 -3.80
N PHE A 426 8.37 -5.17 -4.95
CA PHE A 426 9.12 -5.65 -6.12
C PHE A 426 10.59 -5.92 -5.79
N LEU A 427 11.24 -4.97 -5.11
CA LEU A 427 12.65 -5.05 -4.76
C LEU A 427 12.96 -6.24 -3.84
N ASN A 428 12.09 -6.49 -2.86
CA ASN A 428 12.30 -7.53 -1.84
C ASN A 428 11.61 -8.87 -2.18
N TYR A 429 10.93 -8.97 -3.33
CA TYR A 429 10.19 -10.19 -3.67
C TYR A 429 11.13 -11.35 -4.02
N GLU A 430 11.00 -12.42 -3.24
CA GLU A 430 11.53 -13.74 -3.54
C GLU A 430 10.40 -14.75 -3.73
N GLU A 431 10.40 -15.41 -4.89
CA GLU A 431 9.44 -16.47 -5.20
C GLU A 431 9.45 -17.56 -4.11
N PRO A 432 8.33 -17.81 -3.42
CA PRO A 432 8.31 -18.75 -2.31
C PRO A 432 8.76 -20.17 -2.67
N VAL A 433 9.79 -20.66 -1.98
CA VAL A 433 10.28 -22.03 -2.12
C VAL A 433 9.81 -22.89 -0.95
N THR A 434 8.69 -23.57 -1.13
CA THR A 434 8.12 -24.51 -0.17
C THR A 434 8.28 -25.95 -0.68
N PRO A 435 8.11 -26.98 0.18
CA PRO A 435 8.06 -28.36 -0.30
C PRO A 435 7.05 -28.56 -1.45
N PHE A 436 5.88 -27.92 -1.35
CA PHE A 436 4.86 -28.02 -2.38
C PHE A 436 5.24 -27.29 -3.67
N THR A 437 5.82 -26.08 -3.62
CA THR A 437 6.24 -25.38 -4.85
C THR A 437 7.39 -26.11 -5.56
N ARG A 438 8.24 -26.85 -4.84
CA ARG A 438 9.23 -27.77 -5.45
C ARG A 438 8.58 -28.94 -6.18
N ILE A 439 7.49 -29.50 -5.64
CA ILE A 439 6.69 -30.52 -6.32
C ILE A 439 6.04 -29.94 -7.57
N LEU A 440 5.40 -28.77 -7.47
CA LEU A 440 4.82 -28.09 -8.63
C LEU A 440 5.85 -27.81 -9.73
N LYS A 441 7.05 -27.35 -9.38
CA LYS A 441 8.13 -27.10 -10.35
C LYS A 441 8.57 -28.37 -11.08
N SER A 442 8.58 -29.52 -10.41
CA SER A 442 9.08 -30.78 -10.98
C SER A 442 8.01 -31.68 -11.61
N LYS A 443 6.75 -31.59 -11.16
CA LYS A 443 5.64 -32.49 -11.51
C LYS A 443 4.36 -31.77 -11.90
N GLY A 444 4.23 -30.47 -11.60
CA GLY A 444 3.04 -29.69 -11.91
C GLY A 444 2.87 -29.44 -13.41
N GLU A 445 1.63 -29.51 -13.87
CA GLU A 445 1.24 -29.07 -15.21
C GLU A 445 0.78 -27.60 -15.18
N ASN A 446 0.90 -26.91 -16.32
CA ASN A 446 0.39 -25.55 -16.46
C ASN A 446 -1.12 -25.61 -16.73
N VAL A 447 -1.88 -24.77 -16.03
CA VAL A 447 -3.32 -24.56 -16.24
C VAL A 447 -3.60 -23.06 -16.24
N LEU A 448 -4.68 -22.65 -16.89
CA LEU A 448 -5.12 -21.26 -16.85
C LEU A 448 -6.18 -21.09 -15.78
N LEU A 449 -5.92 -20.21 -14.83
CA LEU A 449 -6.89 -19.73 -13.85
C LEU A 449 -7.60 -18.50 -14.41
N TYR A 450 -8.92 -18.55 -14.41
CA TYR A 450 -9.82 -17.45 -14.75
C TYR A 450 -10.55 -17.05 -13.47
N PRO A 451 -10.07 -15.99 -12.77
CA PRO A 451 -10.73 -15.53 -11.57
C PRO A 451 -12.17 -15.10 -11.85
N ILE A 452 -13.11 -15.41 -10.95
CA ILE A 452 -14.48 -14.89 -11.04
C ILE A 452 -14.48 -13.35 -11.04
N ARG A 453 -15.25 -12.77 -11.97
CA ARG A 453 -15.53 -11.33 -12.08
C ARG A 453 -16.94 -10.98 -11.63
N ALA A 454 -17.95 -11.71 -12.08
CA ALA A 454 -19.34 -11.53 -11.68
C ALA A 454 -20.08 -12.88 -11.63
N ALA A 455 -21.06 -13.01 -10.74
CA ALA A 455 -21.95 -14.17 -10.64
C ALA A 455 -23.40 -13.72 -10.38
N VAL A 456 -23.99 -13.07 -11.38
CA VAL A 456 -25.42 -12.68 -11.38
C VAL A 456 -26.22 -13.70 -12.21
N ASP A 457 -26.55 -13.38 -13.47
CA ASP A 457 -27.29 -14.28 -14.37
C ASP A 457 -26.39 -15.30 -15.08
N LYS A 458 -25.13 -14.92 -15.32
CA LYS A 458 -24.07 -15.75 -15.87
C LYS A 458 -22.78 -15.44 -15.13
N VAL A 459 -21.98 -16.47 -14.86
CA VAL A 459 -20.64 -16.30 -14.31
C VAL A 459 -19.74 -15.74 -15.41
N THR A 460 -19.13 -14.58 -15.15
CA THR A 460 -18.10 -14.00 -16.01
C THR A 460 -16.75 -14.05 -15.31
N TYR A 461 -15.69 -14.08 -16.10
CA TYR A 461 -14.34 -14.28 -15.60
C TYR A 461 -13.41 -13.18 -16.11
N SER A 462 -12.41 -12.87 -15.29
CA SER A 462 -11.31 -11.99 -15.66
C SER A 462 -10.36 -12.68 -16.64
N GLU A 463 -9.37 -11.93 -17.12
CA GLU A 463 -8.32 -12.49 -17.98
C GLU A 463 -7.59 -13.66 -17.31
N PRO A 464 -7.10 -14.64 -18.10
CA PRO A 464 -6.42 -15.79 -17.55
C PRO A 464 -5.08 -15.44 -16.87
N LEU A 465 -4.73 -16.26 -15.90
CA LEU A 465 -3.43 -16.32 -15.21
C LEU A 465 -2.86 -17.72 -15.40
N ASP A 466 -1.60 -17.80 -15.82
CA ASP A 466 -0.86 -19.06 -15.85
C ASP A 466 -0.49 -19.49 -14.42
N ILE A 467 -0.96 -20.66 -13.99
CA ILE A 467 -0.58 -21.24 -12.71
C ILE A 467 -0.10 -22.68 -12.88
N LYS A 468 0.67 -23.16 -11.91
CA LYS A 468 1.03 -24.58 -11.82
C LYS A 468 0.09 -25.32 -10.89
N ALA A 469 -0.31 -26.52 -11.31
CA ALA A 469 -1.16 -27.40 -10.53
C ALA A 469 -0.75 -28.87 -10.64
N ILE A 470 -1.07 -29.66 -9.61
CA ILE A 470 -1.23 -31.11 -9.76
C ILE A 470 -2.71 -31.37 -9.95
N VAL A 471 -3.08 -32.10 -11.00
CA VAL A 471 -4.48 -32.43 -11.29
C VAL A 471 -4.67 -33.93 -11.30
N SER A 472 -5.66 -34.41 -10.55
CA SER A 472 -6.08 -35.80 -10.52
C SER A 472 -7.59 -35.92 -10.79
N PRO A 473 -8.07 -37.09 -11.26
CA PRO A 473 -9.49 -37.39 -11.19
C PRO A 473 -9.98 -37.27 -9.73
N THR A 474 -11.16 -36.69 -9.51
CA THR A 474 -11.73 -36.61 -8.16
C THR A 474 -12.16 -38.00 -7.70
N ARG A 475 -11.99 -38.29 -6.40
CA ARG A 475 -12.45 -39.58 -5.85
C ARG A 475 -13.98 -39.56 -5.76
N VAL A 476 -14.61 -40.71 -5.99
CA VAL A 476 -16.09 -40.85 -5.93
C VAL A 476 -16.66 -40.41 -4.58
N GLU A 477 -15.86 -40.56 -3.52
CA GLU A 477 -16.19 -40.21 -2.13
C GLU A 477 -16.23 -38.69 -1.88
N GLU A 478 -15.65 -37.90 -2.78
CA GLU A 478 -15.44 -36.45 -2.65
C GLU A 478 -16.41 -35.62 -3.51
N ILE A 479 -17.32 -36.27 -4.25
CA ILE A 479 -18.25 -35.63 -5.19
C ILE A 479 -19.71 -35.87 -4.85
N PHE A 480 -20.51 -34.82 -4.99
CA PHE A 480 -21.95 -34.94 -5.16
C PHE A 480 -22.25 -34.92 -6.66
N ILE A 481 -22.62 -36.07 -7.24
CA ILE A 481 -22.86 -36.18 -8.69
C ILE A 481 -24.18 -35.49 -9.02
N GLU A 482 -24.10 -34.45 -9.85
CA GLU A 482 -25.26 -33.72 -10.33
C GLU A 482 -25.89 -34.37 -11.57
N PRO A 483 -27.21 -34.25 -11.79
CA PRO A 483 -27.86 -34.75 -12.99
C PRO A 483 -27.19 -34.21 -14.27
N GLY A 484 -26.82 -35.11 -15.17
CA GLY A 484 -26.14 -34.76 -16.43
C GLY A 484 -24.61 -34.80 -16.37
N TYR A 485 -24.02 -35.01 -15.19
CA TYR A 485 -22.57 -35.15 -15.02
C TYR A 485 -22.19 -36.61 -14.69
N MET A 486 -21.00 -37.01 -15.16
CA MET A 486 -20.37 -38.28 -14.80
C MET A 486 -19.16 -38.03 -13.90
N VAL A 487 -18.71 -39.07 -13.20
CA VAL A 487 -17.50 -39.00 -12.33
C VAL A 487 -16.29 -38.42 -13.08
N ASN A 488 -16.13 -38.75 -14.36
CA ASN A 488 -15.02 -38.28 -15.19
C ASN A 488 -15.09 -36.79 -15.55
N ASP A 489 -16.20 -36.11 -15.24
CA ASP A 489 -16.34 -34.66 -15.40
C ASP A 489 -15.80 -33.89 -14.18
N TYR A 490 -15.35 -34.60 -13.13
CA TYR A 490 -14.80 -33.99 -11.93
C TYR A 490 -13.28 -34.19 -11.86
N ILE A 491 -12.58 -33.10 -11.52
CA ILE A 491 -11.14 -33.11 -11.26
C ILE A 491 -10.84 -32.48 -9.90
N THR A 492 -9.80 -32.96 -9.25
CA THR A 492 -9.23 -32.32 -8.06
C THR A 492 -7.93 -31.64 -8.46
N VAL A 493 -7.82 -30.36 -8.11
CA VAL A 493 -6.69 -29.50 -8.44
C VAL A 493 -5.99 -29.13 -7.15
N TYR A 494 -4.68 -29.33 -7.10
CA TYR A 494 -3.82 -28.87 -6.00
C TYR A 494 -2.96 -27.71 -6.49
N THR A 495 -3.12 -26.54 -5.88
CA THR A 495 -2.46 -25.29 -6.31
C THR A 495 -1.75 -24.62 -5.15
N PHE A 496 -0.73 -23.83 -5.48
CA PHE A 496 -0.17 -22.87 -4.53
C PHE A 496 -0.98 -21.57 -4.56
N ALA A 497 -1.51 -21.18 -5.72
CA ALA A 497 -2.40 -20.05 -5.84
C ALA A 497 -3.70 -20.26 -5.03
N PRO A 498 -4.16 -19.26 -4.27
CA PRO A 498 -5.42 -19.30 -3.54
C PRO A 498 -6.59 -19.28 -4.52
N LEU A 499 -7.23 -20.43 -4.74
CA LEU A 499 -8.44 -20.52 -5.55
C LEU A 499 -9.67 -20.09 -4.74
N ARG A 500 -10.70 -19.61 -5.45
CA ARG A 500 -12.02 -19.34 -4.88
C ARG A 500 -13.08 -20.21 -5.52
N GLN A 501 -14.18 -20.39 -4.79
CA GLN A 501 -15.40 -20.93 -5.37
C GLN A 501 -15.83 -20.09 -6.57
N HIS A 502 -16.30 -20.74 -7.62
CA HIS A 502 -16.66 -20.16 -8.92
C HIS A 502 -15.50 -19.62 -9.76
N ASP A 503 -14.24 -19.71 -9.33
CA ASP A 503 -13.14 -19.53 -10.29
C ASP A 503 -13.21 -20.63 -11.36
N LYS A 504 -12.67 -20.35 -12.55
CA LYS A 504 -12.60 -21.33 -13.64
C LYS A 504 -11.17 -21.74 -13.92
N ILE A 505 -10.95 -23.05 -14.05
CA ILE A 505 -9.68 -23.64 -14.48
C ILE A 505 -9.84 -24.18 -15.90
N ARG A 506 -8.98 -23.75 -16.82
CA ARG A 506 -8.86 -24.37 -18.14
C ARG A 506 -7.66 -25.30 -18.16
N ARG A 507 -7.91 -26.56 -18.50
CA ARG A 507 -6.91 -27.61 -18.62
C ARG A 507 -7.09 -28.34 -19.94
N LYS A 508 -6.05 -28.33 -20.79
CA LYS A 508 -6.03 -29.05 -22.07
C LYS A 508 -7.24 -28.73 -22.98
N GLY A 509 -7.68 -27.47 -22.98
CA GLY A 509 -8.81 -26.98 -23.77
C GLY A 509 -10.18 -27.13 -23.11
N GLU A 510 -10.26 -27.82 -21.97
CA GLU A 510 -11.50 -28.06 -21.23
C GLU A 510 -11.63 -27.09 -20.05
N ASP A 511 -12.82 -26.54 -19.86
CA ASP A 511 -13.14 -25.61 -18.78
C ASP A 511 -13.80 -26.33 -17.60
N TYR A 512 -13.34 -26.00 -16.38
CA TYR A 512 -13.84 -26.55 -15.13
C TYR A 512 -14.15 -25.41 -14.16
N GLU A 513 -15.28 -25.46 -13.48
CA GLU A 513 -15.63 -24.54 -12.40
C GLU A 513 -15.20 -25.11 -11.05
N VAL A 514 -14.60 -24.27 -10.21
CA VAL A 514 -14.22 -24.60 -8.84
C VAL A 514 -15.46 -24.61 -7.95
N LEU A 515 -15.80 -25.78 -7.38
CA LEU A 515 -16.97 -25.96 -6.53
C LEU A 515 -16.68 -25.68 -5.06
N GLY A 516 -15.47 -26.01 -4.60
CA GLY A 516 -15.05 -25.84 -3.22
C GLY A 516 -13.54 -25.87 -3.12
N VAL A 517 -13.02 -25.12 -2.15
CA VAL A 517 -11.58 -24.97 -1.91
C VAL A 517 -11.31 -25.20 -0.43
N GLN A 518 -10.27 -25.97 -0.14
CA GLN A 518 -9.77 -26.18 1.21
C GLN A 518 -8.27 -25.89 1.26
N ALA A 519 -7.88 -25.02 2.19
CA ALA A 519 -6.48 -24.81 2.53
C ALA A 519 -5.95 -26.02 3.31
N PHE A 520 -4.74 -26.46 2.96
CA PHE A 520 -3.99 -27.43 3.75
C PHE A 520 -2.90 -26.70 4.53
N ASP A 521 -3.05 -26.69 5.85
CA ASP A 521 -2.12 -26.03 6.75
C ASP A 521 -1.10 -27.02 7.30
N PHE A 522 0.16 -26.60 7.32
CA PHE A 522 1.26 -27.36 7.89
C PHE A 522 2.14 -26.43 8.73
N ALA A 523 2.36 -26.82 9.99
CA ALA A 523 3.15 -26.04 10.94
C ALA A 523 2.66 -24.57 11.13
N GLY A 524 1.35 -24.35 11.03
CA GLY A 524 0.74 -23.03 11.23
C GLY A 524 0.73 -22.13 9.98
N GLU A 525 1.16 -22.63 8.83
CA GLU A 525 1.14 -21.91 7.56
C GLU A 525 0.37 -22.69 6.48
N THR A 526 -0.30 -21.98 5.58
CA THR A 526 -0.96 -22.58 4.40
C THR A 526 0.10 -23.11 3.43
N ALA A 527 0.16 -24.43 3.24
CA ALA A 527 1.13 -25.04 2.34
C ALA A 527 0.63 -25.11 0.88
N TYR A 528 -0.66 -25.39 0.69
CA TYR A 528 -1.32 -25.44 -0.62
C TYR A 528 -2.85 -25.42 -0.48
N PHE A 529 -3.54 -25.26 -1.60
CA PHE A 529 -5.00 -25.37 -1.71
C PHE A 529 -5.37 -26.62 -2.48
N ASN A 530 -6.35 -27.35 -1.98
CA ASN A 530 -7.05 -28.37 -2.76
C ASN A 530 -8.39 -27.78 -3.24
N ALA A 531 -8.79 -28.11 -4.46
CA ALA A 531 -10.03 -27.66 -5.03
C ALA A 531 -10.70 -28.79 -5.81
N ASN A 532 -12.00 -28.99 -5.57
CA ASN A 532 -12.81 -29.89 -6.39
C ASN A 532 -13.46 -29.06 -7.50
N CYS A 533 -13.31 -29.51 -8.73
CA CYS A 533 -13.81 -28.81 -9.90
C CYS A 533 -14.71 -29.72 -10.73
N ARG A 534 -15.74 -29.12 -11.35
CA ARG A 534 -16.67 -29.78 -12.26
C ARG A 534 -16.53 -29.19 -13.66
N ARG A 535 -16.50 -30.04 -14.68
CA ARG A 535 -16.43 -29.62 -16.08
C ARG A 535 -17.61 -28.70 -16.41
N LEU A 536 -17.41 -27.69 -17.24
CA LEU A 536 -18.48 -26.89 -17.80
C LEU A 536 -18.90 -27.52 -19.13
N ILE A 537 -20.06 -28.18 -19.14
CA ILE A 537 -20.62 -28.85 -20.33
C ILE A 537 -21.59 -27.90 -21.03
N GLY A 538 -21.33 -27.59 -22.31
CA GLY A 538 -22.27 -26.85 -23.16
C GLY A 538 -22.15 -25.32 -23.17
N GLY A 539 -20.92 -24.79 -23.23
CA GLY A 539 -20.63 -23.38 -23.50
C GLY A 539 -20.62 -23.04 -24.98
#